data_AF-A0A942LL78-F1
#
_entry.id   AF-A0A942LL78-F1
#
_cell.length_a   1.000
_cell.length_b   1.000
_cell.length_c   1.000
_cell.angle_alpha   90.00
_cell.angle_beta   90.00
_cell.angle_gamma   90.00
#
_symmetry.space_group_name_H-M   'P 1'
#
loop_
_entity.id
_entity.type
_entity.pdbx_description
1 polymer ?
#
loop_
_entity_poly.entity_id
_entity_poly.type
_entity_poly.pdbx_seq_one_letter_code
_entity_poly.pdbx_strand_id
1 'polypeptide(L)' 'MGNKLYVGNLPYSVRDEDLQQSFSEFGSVNSAKVMMER' A
#
# COMPACT_ATOMS: atom_id res chain seq x y z
N MET A 1 15.25 1.83 12.13
CA MET A 1 15.07 1.32 10.75
C MET A 1 13.74 1.82 10.21
N GLY A 2 13.73 2.52 9.08
CA GLY A 2 12.50 3.00 8.44
C GLY A 2 11.89 1.91 7.58
N ASN A 3 10.79 1.31 8.04
CA ASN A 3 10.08 0.24 7.33
C ASN A 3 8.82 0.82 6.64
N LYS A 4 8.94 1.98 5.99
CA LYS A 4 7.83 2.63 5.29
C LYS A 4 8.17 2.78 3.81
N LEU A 5 7.38 2.13 2.97
CA LEU A 5 7.42 2.27 1.52
C LEU A 5 6.30 3.22 1.10
N TYR A 6 6.64 4.18 0.24
CA TYR A 6 5.67 5.04 -0.41
C TYR A 6 5.51 4.57 -1.86
N VAL A 7 4.28 4.25 -2.24
CA VAL A 7 3.94 3.81 -3.59
C VAL A 7 3.06 4.87 -4.22
N GLY A 8 3.58 5.54 -5.25
CA GLY A 8 2.86 6.53 -6.05
C GLY A 8 2.33 5.95 -7.35
N ASN A 9 1.59 6.76 -8.11
CA ASN A 9 1.02 6.37 -9.41
C ASN A 9 0.07 5.15 -9.34
N LEU A 10 -0.63 5.01 -8.21
CA LEU A 10 -1.64 3.98 -8.06
C LEU A 10 -2.96 4.42 -8.73
N PRO A 11 -3.67 3.51 -9.41
CA PRO A 11 -5.01 3.78 -9.89
C PRO A 11 -5.95 4.19 -8.74
N TYR A 12 -6.92 5.06 -9.01
CA TYR A 12 -7.98 5.42 -8.04
C TYR A 12 -8.81 4.22 -7.55
N SER A 13 -8.78 3.12 -8.30
CA SER A 13 -9.45 1.88 -7.89
C SER A 13 -8.70 1.11 -6.81
N VAL A 14 -7.40 1.37 -6.62
CA VAL A 14 -6.59 0.67 -5.63
C VAL A 14 -6.97 1.15 -4.23
N ARG A 15 -7.23 0.17 -3.36
CA ARG A 15 -7.56 0.38 -1.96
C ARG A 15 -6.48 -0.17 -1.04
N ASP A 16 -6.64 0.12 0.24
CA ASP A 16 -5.73 -0.34 1.29
C ASP A 16 -5.64 -1.87 1.31
N GLU A 17 -6.77 -2.54 1.06
CA GLU A 17 -6.88 -4.00 0.95
C GLU A 17 -6.10 -4.58 -0.25
N ASP A 18 -6.20 -3.96 -1.44
CA ASP A 18 -5.46 -4.37 -2.64
C ASP A 18 -3.96 -4.29 -2.43
N LEU A 19 -3.48 -3.18 -1.83
CA LEU A 19 -2.08 -3.04 -1.48
C LEU A 19 -1.68 -4.10 -0.46
N GLN A 20 -2.46 -4.25 0.61
CA GLN A 20 -2.12 -5.21 1.65
C GLN A 20 -2.04 -6.64 1.08
N GLN A 21 -2.98 -7.04 0.22
CA GLN A 21 -3.00 -8.35 -0.39
C GLN A 21 -1.85 -8.52 -1.40
N SER A 22 -1.61 -7.55 -2.28
CA SER A 22 -0.53 -7.59 -3.28
C SER A 22 0.84 -7.66 -2.61
N PHE A 23 1.06 -6.88 -1.55
CA PHE A 23 2.32 -6.86 -0.82
C PHE A 23 2.44 -8.00 0.20
N SER A 24 1.33 -8.64 0.59
CA SER A 24 1.34 -9.80 1.50
C SER A 24 2.06 -11.00 0.90
N GLU A 25 2.11 -11.12 -0.42
CA GLU A 25 2.88 -12.17 -1.09
C GLU A 25 4.40 -11.97 -0.91
N PHE A 26 4.84 -10.72 -0.80
CA PHE A 26 6.26 -10.36 -0.65
C PHE A 26 6.70 -10.29 0.83
N GLY A 27 5.77 -10.20 1.78
CA GLY A 27 6.06 -10.24 3.20
C GLY A 27 4.97 -9.66 4.09
N SER A 28 5.24 -9.56 5.40
CA SER A 28 4.26 -9.07 6.37
C SER A 28 4.05 -7.56 6.27
N VAL A 29 2.92 -7.16 5.68
CA VAL A 29 2.48 -5.76 5.60
C VAL A 29 1.96 -5.31 6.97
N ASN A 30 2.75 -4.51 7.69
CA ASN A 30 2.33 -3.96 8.99
C ASN A 30 1.24 -2.89 8.84
N SER A 31 1.31 -2.07 7.79
CA SER A 31 0.32 -1.03 7.53
C SER A 31 0.38 -0.62 6.05
N ALA A 32 -0.75 -0.73 5.36
CA ALA A 32 -0.98 -0.17 4.03
C ALA A 32 -2.06 0.90 4.16
N LYS A 33 -1.80 2.10 3.63
CA LYS A 33 -2.77 3.19 3.60
C LYS A 33 -2.68 3.91 2.27
N VAL A 34 -3.76 3.92 1.50
CA VAL A 34 -3.86 4.67 0.26
C VAL A 34 -4.14 6.13 0.60
N MET A 35 -3.17 7.00 0.32
CA MET A 35 -3.37 8.44 0.42
C MET A 35 -3.85 8.95 -0.93
N MET A 36 -5.16 9.16 -1.06
CA MET A 36 -5.74 9.90 -2.18
C MET A 36 -5.79 11.37 -1.78
N GLU A 37 -5.01 12.21 -2.46
CA GLU A 37 -5.19 13.66 -2.36
C GLU A 37 -6.51 14.00 -3.08
N ARG A 38 -7.42 14.66 -2.37
CA ARG A 38 -8.71 15.13 -2.90
C ARG A 38 -8.55 16.50 -3.54
#